data_AF-A0A2S4Y8Y6-F1
#
_entry.id   AF-A0A2S4Y8Y6-F1
#
_cell.length_a   1.000
_cell.length_b   1.000
_cell.length_c   1.000
_cell.angle_alpha   90.00
_cell.angle_beta   90.00
_cell.angle_gamma   90.00
#
_symmetry.space_group_name_H-M   'P 1'
#
loop_
_entity.id
_entity.type
_entity.pdbx_description
1 polymer ?
#
loop_
_entity_poly.entity_id
_entity_poly.type
_entity_poly.pdbx_seq_one_letter_code
_entity_poly.pdbx_strand_id
1 'polypeptide(L)' 'MSENPLLTRRPEWTALEDHRAEWQPHLRELFASDPGRAERYVVRVGDLRIDYSKNLITDETLARLQELATAT' A
#
# COMPACT_ATOMS: atom_id res chain seq x y z
N MET A 1 17.96 25.99 -1.71
CA MET A 1 16.63 25.36 -1.76
C MET A 1 16.84 24.01 -2.40
N SER A 2 16.73 22.92 -1.64
CA SER A 2 16.86 21.57 -2.21
C SER A 2 15.66 21.33 -3.11
N GLU A 3 15.89 21.14 -4.41
CA GLU A 3 14.83 20.67 -5.32
C GLU A 3 14.42 19.27 -4.87
N ASN A 4 13.26 19.15 -4.23
CA ASN A 4 12.67 17.85 -4.00
C ASN A 4 12.02 17.42 -5.33
N PRO A 5 12.46 16.35 -5.99
CA PRO A 5 11.87 15.93 -7.24
C PRO A 5 10.38 15.69 -7.05
N LEU A 6 9.58 16.04 -8.07
CA LEU A 6 8.14 15.75 -8.08
C LEU A 6 7.91 14.28 -7.74
N LEU A 7 6.91 14.01 -6.90
CA LEU A 7 6.58 12.66 -6.41
C LEU A 7 6.54 11.63 -7.55
N THR A 8 5.90 12.00 -8.66
CA THR A 8 5.68 11.13 -9.84
C THR A 8 6.93 10.93 -10.71
N ARG A 9 8.06 11.57 -10.39
CA ARG A 9 9.34 11.40 -11.07
C ARG A 9 10.34 10.56 -10.26
N ARG A 10 9.91 10.04 -9.11
CA ARG A 10 10.75 9.23 -8.23
C ARG A 10 10.78 7.77 -8.68
N PRO A 11 11.89 7.06 -8.48
CA PRO A 11 11.97 5.63 -8.82
C PRO A 11 10.94 4.79 -8.05
N GLU A 12 10.59 5.16 -6.81
CA GLU A 12 9.57 4.49 -6.01
C GLU A 12 8.16 4.64 -6.59
N TRP A 13 7.89 5.75 -7.28
CA TRP A 13 6.63 5.93 -8.02
C TRP A 13 6.57 5.00 -9.23
N THR A 14 7.65 4.93 -10.01
CA THR A 14 7.74 3.99 -11.14
C THR A 14 7.59 2.55 -10.67
N ALA A 15 8.20 2.17 -9.55
CA ALA A 15 8.04 0.83 -8.98
C ALA A 15 6.58 0.50 -8.59
N LEU A 16 5.82 1.51 -8.14
CA LEU A 16 4.38 1.34 -7.87
C LEU A 16 3.56 1.23 -9.16
N GLU A 17 3.92 1.96 -10.21
CA GLU A 17 3.29 1.85 -11.53
C GLU A 17 3.52 0.46 -12.14
N ASP A 18 4.74 -0.06 -12.07
CA ASP A 18 5.11 -1.39 -12.54
C ASP A 18 4.34 -2.47 -11.75
N HIS A 19 4.34 -2.38 -10.41
CA HIS A 19 3.55 -3.28 -9.56
C HIS A 19 2.06 -3.26 -9.92
N ARG A 20 1.51 -2.08 -10.22
CA ARG A 20 0.10 -1.93 -10.60
C ARG A 20 -0.20 -2.46 -12.00
N ALA A 21 0.72 -2.37 -12.94
CA ALA A 21 0.53 -2.82 -14.31
C ALA A 21 0.30 -4.34 -14.38
N GLU A 22 1.00 -5.10 -13.53
CA GLU A 22 0.92 -6.56 -13.46
C GLU A 22 -0.19 -7.06 -12.53
N TRP A 23 -0.84 -6.17 -11.78
CA TRP A 23 -1.71 -6.54 -10.66
C TRP A 23 -3.14 -5.98 -10.77
N GLN A 24 -4.11 -6.87 -11.00
CA GLN A 24 -5.54 -6.56 -11.04
C GLN A 24 -6.34 -7.41 -10.03
N PRO A 25 -6.24 -7.11 -8.73
CA PRO A 25 -6.89 -7.89 -7.69
C PRO A 25 -8.39 -7.62 -7.60
N HIS A 26 -9.16 -8.62 -7.17
CA HIS A 26 -10.50 -8.41 -6.63
C HIS A 26 -10.50 -8.52 -5.11
N LEU A 27 -11.18 -7.59 -4.43
CA LEU A 27 -11.21 -7.57 -2.96
C LEU A 27 -11.73 -8.88 -2.36
N ARG A 28 -12.72 -9.51 -3.01
CA ARG A 28 -13.24 -10.82 -2.59
C ARG A 28 -12.17 -11.91 -2.61
N GLU A 29 -11.31 -11.91 -3.61
CA GLU A 29 -10.20 -12.88 -3.74
C GLU A 29 -9.14 -12.63 -2.68
N LEU A 30 -8.82 -11.37 -2.39
CA LEU A 30 -7.87 -11.01 -1.32
C LEU A 30 -8.33 -11.48 0.07
N PHE A 31 -9.64 -11.44 0.34
CA PHE A 31 -10.20 -12.01 1.58
C PHE A 31 -10.30 -13.54 1.54
N ALA A 32 -10.52 -14.14 0.36
CA ALA A 32 -10.56 -15.58 0.22
C ALA A 32 -9.18 -16.23 0.39
N SER A 33 -8.11 -15.56 -0.08
CA SER A 33 -6.73 -16.04 0.03
C SER A 33 -6.08 -15.75 1.38
N ASP A 34 -6.55 -14.74 2.10
CA ASP A 34 -6.09 -14.40 3.46
C ASP A 34 -7.30 -14.28 4.42
N PRO A 35 -7.70 -15.38 5.08
CA PRO A 35 -8.78 -15.35 6.07
C PRO A 35 -8.52 -14.43 7.27
N GLY A 36 -7.25 -14.12 7.57
CA GLY A 36 -6.85 -13.22 8.66
C GLY A 36 -6.69 -11.75 8.24
N ARG A 37 -7.05 -11.41 7.00
CA ARG A 37 -6.87 -10.08 6.41
C ARG A 37 -7.50 -8.95 7.23
N ALA A 38 -8.68 -9.20 7.78
CA ALA A 38 -9.44 -8.22 8.56
C ALA A 38 -8.68 -7.78 9.82
N GLU A 39 -7.98 -8.71 10.47
CA GLU A 39 -7.16 -8.44 11.64
C GLU A 39 -5.77 -7.91 11.25
N ARG A 40 -5.18 -8.47 10.17
CA ARG A 40 -3.83 -8.10 9.69
C ARG A 40 -3.72 -6.61 9.34
N TYR A 41 -4.73 -6.06 8.68
CA TYR A 41 -4.73 -4.69 8.16
C TYR A 41 -5.53 -3.72 9.03
N VAL A 42 -5.48 -3.94 10.34
CA VAL A 42 -5.99 -3.02 11.35
C VAL A 42 -4.83 -2.48 12.17
N VAL A 43 -4.81 -1.15 12.33
CA VAL A 43 -3.92 -0.46 13.26
C VAL A 43 -4.76 0.18 14.36
N ARG A 44 -4.27 0.15 15.60
CA ARG A 44 -4.87 0.84 16.74
C ARG A 44 -3.94 1.93 17.24
N VAL A 45 -4.48 3.12 17.46
CA VAL A 45 -3.77 4.27 18.02
C VAL A 45 -4.62 4.83 19.16
N GLY A 46 -4.29 4.46 20.40
CA GLY A 46 -5.20 4.68 21.54
C GLY A 46 -6.54 4.00 21.28
N ASP A 47 -7.63 4.77 21.39
CA ASP A 47 -9.00 4.30 21.14
C ASP A 47 -9.39 4.31 19.65
N LEU A 48 -8.53 4.83 18.76
CA LEU A 48 -8.80 4.87 17.32
C LEU A 48 -8.45 3.53 16.68
N ARG A 49 -9.42 2.92 15.99
CA ARG A 49 -9.23 1.76 15.13
C ARG A 49 -9.27 2.18 13.66
N ILE A 50 -8.16 1.98 12.96
CA ILE A 50 -8.03 2.22 11.52
C ILE A 50 -8.00 0.86 10.84
N ASP A 51 -9.04 0.56 10.06
CA ASP A 51 -9.16 -0.68 9.28
C ASP A 51 -9.00 -0.36 7.80
N TYR A 52 -7.89 -0.80 7.22
CA TYR A 52 -7.61 -0.66 5.79
C TYR A 52 -7.65 -2.00 5.04
N SER A 53 -8.21 -3.05 5.66
CA SER A 53 -8.36 -4.40 5.07
C SER A 53 -9.18 -4.41 3.78
N LYS A 54 -10.08 -3.44 3.60
CA LYS A 54 -10.93 -3.30 2.40
C LYS A 54 -10.27 -2.54 1.24
N ASN A 55 -9.03 -2.10 1.39
CA ASN A 55 -8.27 -1.54 0.28
C ASN A 55 -7.71 -2.66 -0.61
N LEU A 56 -7.52 -2.37 -1.90
CA LEU A 56 -6.82 -3.25 -2.83
C LEU A 56 -5.31 -3.13 -2.58
N ILE A 57 -4.85 -3.76 -1.51
CA ILE A 57 -3.44 -3.79 -1.09
C ILE A 57 -3.02 -5.20 -0.70
N THR A 58 -1.74 -5.50 -0.88
CA THR A 58 -1.03 -6.62 -0.25
C THR A 58 0.09 -6.07 0.63
N ASP A 59 0.82 -6.95 1.32
CA ASP A 59 2.05 -6.57 2.03
C ASP A 59 3.08 -5.95 1.08
N GLU A 60 3.19 -6.46 -0.14
CA GLU A 60 4.06 -5.89 -1.17
C GLU A 60 3.62 -4.49 -1.57
N THR A 61 2.32 -4.25 -1.78
CA THR A 61 1.81 -2.91 -2.07
C THR A 61 2.13 -1.93 -0.94
N LEU A 62 1.94 -2.36 0.32
CA LEU A 62 2.25 -1.54 1.48
C LEU A 62 3.75 -1.24 1.62
N ALA A 63 4.62 -2.20 1.31
CA ALA A 63 6.06 -1.99 1.32
C ALA A 63 6.47 -0.91 0.31
N ARG A 64 5.98 -0.96 -0.92
CA ARG A 64 6.31 0.04 -1.95
C ARG A 64 5.71 1.42 -1.67
N LEU A 65 4.51 1.48 -1.10
CA LEU A 65 3.94 2.75 -0.64
C LEU A 65 4.77 3.37 0.50
N GLN A 66 5.33 2.55 1.40
CA GLN A 66 6.23 3.01 2.46
C GLN A 66 7.59 3.47 1.93
N GLU A 67 8.14 2.78 0.92
CA GLU A 67 9.34 3.23 0.20
C GLU A 67 9.12 4.62 -0.41
N LEU A 68 8.00 4.81 -1.13
CA LEU A 68 7.64 6.13 -1.68
C LEU A 68 7.51 7.20 -0.58
N ALA A 69 6.82 6.89 0.52
CA ALA A 69 6.65 7.83 1.64
C ALA A 69 7.96 8.18 2.35
N THR A 70 8.93 7.27 2.37
CA THR A 70 10.27 7.53 2.95
C THR A 70 11.12 8.40 2.04
N ALA A 71 10.91 8.29 0.72
CA ALA A 71 11.64 9.08 -0.26
C ALA A 71 11.19 10.56 -0.32
N THR A 72 10.01 10.92 0.21
CA THR A 72 9.43 12.27 0.15
C THR A 72 9.87 13.19 1.28
#